data_AF-A0A7J7UHK3-F1
#
_entry.id   AF-A0A7J7UHK3-F1
#
_cell.length_a   1.000
_cell.length_b   1.000
_cell.length_c   1.000
_cell.angle_alpha   90.00
_cell.angle_beta   90.00
_cell.angle_gamma   90.00
#
_symmetry.space_group_name_H-M   'P 1'
#
loop_
_entity.id
_entity.type
_entity.pdbx_description
1 polymer ?
#
loop_
_entity_poly.entity_id
_entity_poly.type
_entity_poly.pdbx_seq_one_letter_code
_entity_poly.pdbx_strand_id
1 'polypeptide(L)'
;MKTVLMVAEKPSLAQSIAKILSRGNMSSHKGLNGTCSVHEYTGTFAGQPVRFKMTSVCGHVMTLDFLGKYNKWDKVDPAELFSQAPTEKKEANPKLNMVKFLQVEGKGCDYIVLWLDCDKEGENICFEN
;
A
#
# COMPACT_ATOMS: atom_id res chain seq x y z
N MET A 1 15.34 19.02 2.46
CA MET A 1 15.84 17.69 2.03
C MET A 1 14.64 16.91 1.53
N LYS A 2 14.69 16.36 0.32
CA LYS A 2 13.53 15.66 -0.26
C LYS A 2 13.30 14.31 0.45
N THR A 3 12.06 13.85 0.44
CA THR A 3 11.65 12.56 1.02
C THR A 3 11.16 11.62 -0.07
N VAL A 4 11.67 10.39 -0.09
CA VAL A 4 11.26 9.32 -1.00
C VAL A 4 10.47 8.28 -0.20
N LEU A 5 9.17 8.16 -0.47
CA LEU A 5 8.34 7.08 0.03
C LEU A 5 8.65 5.81 -0.76
N MET A 6 8.83 4.69 -0.07
CA MET A 6 8.99 3.38 -0.68
C MET A 6 7.95 2.44 -0.08
N VAL A 7 7.22 1.73 -0.92
CA VAL A 7 6.12 0.86 -0.47
C VAL A 7 6.34 -0.56 -0.98
N ALA A 8 6.45 -1.52 -0.07
CA ALA A 8 6.51 -2.95 -0.41
C ALA A 8 5.16 -3.66 -0.16
N GLU A 9 5.02 -4.89 -0.65
CA GLU A 9 3.73 -5.60 -0.56
C GLU A 9 3.41 -6.11 0.85
N LYS A 10 4.44 -6.48 1.62
CA LYS A 10 4.29 -7.13 2.94
C LYS A 10 5.26 -6.50 3.96
N PRO A 11 4.90 -6.48 5.26
CA PRO A 11 5.76 -5.89 6.30
C PRO A 11 7.17 -6.50 6.38
N SER A 12 7.27 -7.82 6.22
CA SER A 12 8.54 -8.55 6.22
C SER A 12 9.46 -8.16 5.05
N LEU A 13 8.87 -7.88 3.88
CA LEU A 13 9.59 -7.43 2.70
C LEU A 13 10.14 -6.03 2.90
N ALA A 14 9.31 -5.08 3.37
CA ALA A 14 9.75 -3.71 3.66
C ALA A 14 10.93 -3.67 4.64
N GLN A 15 10.86 -4.45 5.72
CA GLN A 15 11.96 -4.54 6.70
C GLN A 15 13.24 -5.09 6.06
N SER A 16 13.13 -6.15 5.27
CA SER A 16 14.28 -6.80 4.64
C SER A 16 14.95 -5.88 3.62
N ILE A 17 14.15 -5.25 2.75
CA ILE A 17 14.64 -4.32 1.72
C ILE A 17 15.27 -3.09 2.39
N ALA A 18 14.61 -2.49 3.39
CA ALA A 18 15.16 -1.34 4.12
C ALA A 18 16.50 -1.66 4.79
N LYS A 19 16.62 -2.86 5.40
CA LYS A 19 17.87 -3.30 6.04
C LYS A 19 19.02 -3.42 5.03
N ILE A 20 18.75 -3.95 3.84
CA ILE A 20 19.74 -4.08 2.76
C ILE A 20 20.15 -2.69 2.25
N LEU A 21 19.19 -1.86 1.85
CA LEU A 21 19.45 -0.55 1.24
C LEU A 21 20.10 0.45 2.20
N SER A 22 19.75 0.39 3.49
CA SER A 22 20.37 1.21 4.53
C SER A 22 21.73 0.69 5.00
N ARG A 23 22.17 -0.48 4.54
CA ARG A 23 23.35 -1.20 5.07
C ARG A 23 23.29 -1.38 6.59
N GLY A 24 22.09 -1.62 7.12
CA GLY A 24 21.82 -1.73 8.55
C GLY A 24 21.54 -0.41 9.28
N ASN A 25 21.77 0.75 8.65
CA ASN A 25 21.59 2.07 9.27
C ASN A 25 20.17 2.62 9.07
N MET A 26 19.16 1.93 9.61
CA MET A 26 17.77 2.38 9.57
C MET A 26 17.21 2.62 10.98
N SER A 27 16.34 3.62 11.11
CA SER A 27 15.48 3.82 12.26
C SER A 27 14.09 3.28 11.95
N SER A 28 13.48 2.55 12.87
CA SER A 28 12.16 1.94 12.66
C SER A 28 11.18 2.38 13.73
N HIS A 29 9.96 2.70 13.32
CA HIS A 29 8.85 2.96 14.24
C HIS A 29 7.56 2.29 13.73
N LYS A 30 6.56 2.21 14.61
CA LYS A 30 5.26 1.63 14.28
C LYS A 30 4.37 2.67 13.60
N GLY A 31 3.72 2.26 12.51
CA GLY A 31 2.71 3.07 11.83
C GLY A 31 1.40 3.13 12.62
N LEU A 32 0.49 4.01 12.18
CA LEU A 32 -0.78 4.26 12.88
C LEU A 32 -1.70 3.03 12.96
N ASN A 33 -1.54 2.06 12.06
CA ASN A 33 -2.34 0.83 12.04
C ASN A 33 -1.78 -0.28 12.96
N GLY A 34 -0.61 -0.09 13.58
CA GLY A 34 0.07 -1.06 14.45
C GLY A 34 0.69 -2.27 13.73
N THR A 35 0.15 -2.66 12.58
CA THR A 35 0.63 -3.77 11.75
C THR A 35 1.86 -3.38 10.95
N CYS A 36 1.78 -2.27 10.20
CA CYS A 36 2.87 -1.79 9.37
C CYS A 36 3.89 -1.01 10.20
N SER A 37 5.15 -1.12 9.79
CA SER A 37 6.25 -0.31 10.33
C SER A 37 6.76 0.64 9.26
N VAL A 38 7.39 1.72 9.71
CA VAL A 38 8.05 2.71 8.86
C VAL A 38 9.53 2.67 9.18
N HIS A 39 10.35 2.47 8.16
CA HIS A 39 11.80 2.34 8.21
C HIS A 39 12.43 3.53 7.49
N GLU A 40 13.18 4.35 8.23
CA GLU A 40 13.72 5.60 7.74
C GLU A 40 15.24 5.62 7.78
N TYR A 41 15.84 6.19 6.75
CA TYR A 41 17.29 6.35 6.64
C TYR A 41 17.62 7.44 5.63
N THR A 42 18.85 7.95 5.64
CA THR A 42 19.33 8.94 4.67
C THR A 42 20.13 8.27 3.58
N GLY A 43 20.04 8.78 2.35
CA GLY A 43 20.83 8.27 1.23
C GLY A 43 20.83 9.22 0.05
N THR A 44 21.15 8.70 -1.13
CA THR A 44 21.15 9.46 -2.38
C THR A 44 20.12 8.88 -3.33
N PHE A 45 19.33 9.74 -3.97
CA PHE A 45 18.37 9.38 -5.02
C PHE A 45 18.47 10.38 -6.16
N ALA A 46 18.63 9.89 -7.39
CA ALA A 46 18.86 10.73 -8.58
C ALA A 46 19.98 11.79 -8.39
N GLY A 47 21.08 11.40 -7.73
CA GLY A 47 22.22 12.28 -7.45
C GLY A 47 21.99 13.34 -6.36
N GLN A 48 20.83 13.33 -5.68
CA GLN A 48 20.50 14.27 -4.60
C GLN A 48 20.44 13.58 -3.24
N PRO A 49 20.86 14.24 -2.15
CA PRO A 49 20.66 13.73 -0.80
C PRO A 49 19.16 13.75 -0.44
N VAL A 50 18.66 12.59 0.00
CA VAL A 50 17.24 12.40 0.36
C VAL A 50 17.09 11.65 1.68
N ARG A 51 15.91 11.78 2.28
CA ARG A 51 15.42 10.90 3.33
C ARG A 51 14.58 9.82 2.69
N PHE A 52 14.97 8.57 2.87
CA PHE A 52 14.17 7.41 2.50
C PHE A 52 13.20 7.06 3.61
N LYS A 53 11.98 6.69 3.22
CA LYS A 53 10.91 6.26 4.10
C LYS A 53 10.26 5.00 3.52
N MET A 54 10.73 3.84 3.96
CA MET A 54 10.23 2.54 3.52
C MET A 54 9.10 2.05 4.42
N THR A 55 8.00 1.60 3.84
CA THR A 55 6.90 0.95 4.53
C THR A 55 6.28 -0.12 3.63
N SER A 56 5.14 -0.69 4.03
CA SER A 56 4.45 -1.70 3.25
C SER A 56 2.93 -1.56 3.35
N VAL A 57 2.26 -2.20 2.39
CA VAL A 57 0.89 -2.67 2.56
C VAL A 57 0.87 -4.06 3.21
N CYS A 58 -0.25 -4.77 3.14
CA CYS A 58 -0.44 -6.12 3.66
C CYS A 58 -1.14 -6.99 2.60
N GLY A 59 -0.56 -7.06 1.39
CA GLY A 59 -1.22 -7.56 0.19
C GLY A 59 -2.13 -6.51 -0.44
N HIS A 60 -3.19 -6.94 -1.12
CA HIS A 60 -4.19 -6.07 -1.74
C HIS A 60 -4.73 -5.02 -0.76
N VAL A 61 -4.72 -3.76 -1.18
CA VAL A 61 -5.32 -2.64 -0.43
C VAL A 61 -6.82 -2.65 -0.65
N MET A 62 -7.25 -2.96 -1.88
CA MET A 62 -8.65 -2.97 -2.29
C MET A 62 -9.12 -4.36 -2.74
N THR A 63 -10.40 -4.64 -2.55
CA THR A 63 -11.14 -5.72 -3.20
C THR A 63 -12.24 -5.13 -4.06
N LEU A 64 -12.62 -5.85 -5.12
CA LEU A 64 -13.76 -5.48 -5.96
C LEU A 64 -15.03 -6.10 -5.38
N ASP A 65 -16.07 -5.31 -5.24
CA ASP A 65 -17.36 -5.74 -4.72
C ASP A 65 -18.49 -5.02 -5.46
N PHE A 66 -19.72 -5.52 -5.38
CA PHE A 66 -20.85 -4.77 -5.89
C PHE A 66 -21.28 -3.67 -4.91
N LEU A 67 -21.98 -2.68 -5.44
CA LEU A 67 -22.66 -1.68 -4.61
C LEU A 67 -23.68 -2.39 -3.71
N GLY A 68 -23.72 -2.03 -2.42
CA GLY A 68 -24.30 -2.86 -1.36
C GLY A 68 -25.72 -3.42 -1.55
N LYS A 69 -26.57 -2.85 -2.42
CA LYS A 69 -27.86 -3.45 -2.78
C LYS A 69 -27.74 -4.80 -3.51
N TYR A 70 -26.63 -5.02 -4.22
CA TYR A 70 -26.34 -6.23 -4.98
C TYR A 70 -25.64 -7.34 -4.19
N ASN A 71 -25.25 -7.08 -2.94
CA ASN A 71 -24.51 -8.03 -2.09
C ASN A 71 -25.41 -8.99 -1.29
N LYS A 72 -26.72 -8.94 -1.52
CA LYS A 72 -27.70 -9.80 -0.84
C LYS A 72 -28.18 -10.86 -1.80
N TRP A 73 -27.74 -12.10 -1.57
CA TRP A 73 -28.10 -13.27 -2.38
C TRP A 73 -29.61 -13.42 -2.61
N ASP A 74 -30.42 -13.13 -1.59
CA ASP A 74 -31.89 -13.29 -1.67
C ASP A 74 -32.63 -12.12 -2.35
N LYS A 75 -31.93 -11.06 -2.76
CA LYS A 75 -32.56 -9.79 -3.19
C LYS A 75 -32.16 -9.32 -4.58
N VAL A 76 -31.48 -10.17 -5.34
CA VAL A 76 -30.90 -9.80 -6.63
C VAL A 76 -31.19 -10.92 -7.63
N ASP A 77 -31.70 -10.57 -8.80
CA ASP A 77 -31.68 -11.48 -9.93
C ASP A 77 -30.22 -11.67 -10.38
N PRO A 78 -29.66 -12.90 -10.34
CA PRO A 78 -28.27 -13.15 -10.74
C PRO A 78 -27.91 -12.64 -12.14
N ALA A 79 -28.89 -12.54 -13.05
CA ALA A 79 -28.67 -11.98 -14.38
C ALA A 79 -28.28 -10.50 -14.36
N GLU A 80 -28.76 -9.72 -13.37
CA GLU A 80 -28.41 -8.30 -13.23
C GLU A 80 -26.91 -8.08 -12.95
N LEU A 81 -26.23 -9.07 -12.36
CA LEU A 81 -24.81 -8.99 -12.04
C LEU A 81 -23.89 -8.92 -13.26
N PHE A 82 -24.37 -9.32 -14.44
CA PHE A 82 -23.57 -9.29 -15.67
C PHE A 82 -23.51 -7.91 -16.34
N SER A 83 -24.50 -7.03 -16.12
CA SER A 83 -24.57 -5.77 -16.89
C SER A 83 -25.23 -4.60 -16.18
N GLN A 84 -26.09 -4.84 -15.18
CA GLN A 84 -26.84 -3.76 -14.50
C GLN A 84 -26.18 -3.36 -13.16
N ALA A 85 -25.54 -4.31 -12.48
CA ALA A 85 -24.90 -4.09 -11.19
C ALA A 85 -23.57 -3.33 -11.33
N PRO A 86 -23.43 -2.12 -10.77
CA PRO A 86 -22.16 -1.43 -10.72
C PRO A 86 -21.25 -2.03 -9.65
N THR A 87 -19.96 -2.06 -9.94
CA THR A 87 -18.89 -2.51 -9.03
C THR A 87 -18.15 -1.33 -8.42
N GLU A 88 -17.66 -1.49 -7.20
CA GLU A 88 -16.83 -0.53 -6.50
C GLU A 88 -15.61 -1.21 -5.85
N LYS A 89 -14.50 -0.49 -5.73
CA LYS A 89 -13.35 -0.94 -4.93
C LYS A 89 -13.60 -0.58 -3.45
N LYS A 90 -13.47 -1.57 -2.57
CA LYS A 90 -13.56 -1.41 -1.10
C LYS A 90 -12.24 -1.80 -0.46
N GLU A 91 -11.91 -1.27 0.71
CA GLU A 91 -10.73 -1.75 1.45
C GLU A 91 -10.84 -3.25 1.72
N ALA A 92 -9.81 -4.00 1.32
CA ALA A 92 -9.74 -5.45 1.49
C ALA A 92 -9.84 -5.85 2.96
N ASN A 93 -9.26 -5.03 3.84
CA ASN A 93 -9.35 -5.19 5.28
C ASN A 93 -9.55 -3.83 5.96
N PRO A 94 -10.81 -3.39 6.17
CA PRO A 94 -11.13 -2.09 6.75
C PRO A 94 -10.55 -1.87 8.15
N LYS A 95 -10.21 -2.94 8.89
CA LYS A 95 -9.60 -2.83 10.23
C LYS A 95 -8.18 -2.27 10.18
N LEU A 96 -7.47 -2.46 9.06
CA LEU A 96 -6.12 -1.95 8.89
C LEU A 96 -6.08 -0.46 8.53
N ASN A 97 -7.21 0.12 8.08
CA ASN A 97 -7.29 1.50 7.60
C ASN A 97 -6.13 1.83 6.63
N MET A 98 -5.90 0.97 5.65
CA MET A 98 -4.66 0.97 4.86
C MET A 98 -4.56 2.24 4.02
N VAL A 99 -5.67 2.70 3.46
CA VAL A 99 -5.73 3.95 2.67
C VAL A 99 -5.32 5.14 3.54
N LYS A 100 -5.85 5.24 4.76
CA LYS A 100 -5.51 6.32 5.69
C LYS A 100 -4.04 6.24 6.11
N PHE A 101 -3.51 5.04 6.32
CA PHE A 101 -2.10 4.83 6.62
C PHE A 101 -1.19 5.36 5.49
N LEU A 102 -1.44 4.96 4.25
CA LEU A 102 -0.67 5.42 3.08
C LEU A 102 -0.78 6.94 2.89
N GLN A 103 -1.98 7.51 3.06
CA GLN A 103 -2.19 8.96 2.99
C GLN A 103 -1.35 9.72 4.04
N VAL A 104 -1.28 9.21 5.27
CA VAL A 104 -0.49 9.83 6.34
C VAL A 104 0.99 9.70 6.06
N GLU A 105 1.47 8.51 5.69
CA GLU A 105 2.90 8.29 5.50
C GLU A 105 3.44 8.93 4.21
N GLY A 106 2.62 9.04 3.16
CA GLY A 106 2.96 9.69 1.91
C GLY A 106 2.82 11.21 1.93
N LYS A 107 2.11 11.79 2.90
CA LYS A 107 1.99 13.25 3.03
C LYS A 107 3.37 13.89 3.19
N GLY A 108 3.70 14.82 2.29
CA GLY A 108 4.97 15.54 2.31
C GLY A 108 6.16 14.76 1.72
N CYS A 109 5.92 13.60 1.09
CA CYS A 109 6.91 12.94 0.27
C CYS A 109 6.96 13.56 -1.13
N ASP A 110 8.15 13.67 -1.70
CA ASP A 110 8.39 14.26 -3.02
C ASP A 110 8.38 13.21 -4.14
N TYR A 111 8.74 11.96 -3.79
CA TYR A 111 8.81 10.84 -4.71
C TYR A 111 8.21 9.59 -4.08
N ILE A 112 7.73 8.68 -4.92
CA ILE A 112 7.29 7.34 -4.57
C ILE A 112 8.09 6.31 -5.38
N VAL A 113 8.54 5.24 -4.74
CA VAL A 113 9.16 4.08 -5.38
C VAL A 113 8.41 2.82 -4.95
N LEU A 114 7.94 2.06 -5.93
CA LEU A 114 7.09 0.90 -5.73
C LEU A 114 7.96 -0.36 -5.67
N TRP A 115 7.87 -1.09 -4.56
CA TRP A 115 8.63 -2.31 -4.24
C TRP A 115 7.69 -3.51 -4.02
N LEU A 116 6.62 -3.59 -4.81
CA LEU A 116 5.66 -4.69 -4.80
C LEU A 116 6.29 -5.91 -5.50
N ASP A 117 5.70 -7.10 -5.32
CA ASP A 117 6.21 -8.30 -5.99
C ASP A 117 6.08 -8.14 -7.52
N CYS A 118 7.10 -8.56 -8.29
CA CYS A 118 7.19 -8.29 -9.74
C CYS A 118 6.33 -9.25 -10.59
N ASP A 119 5.04 -9.36 -10.27
CA ASP A 119 4.05 -10.10 -11.03
C ASP A 119 2.79 -9.25 -11.29
N LYS A 120 1.80 -9.82 -12.00
CA LYS A 120 0.58 -9.07 -12.35
C LYS A 120 -0.22 -8.62 -11.14
N GLU A 121 -0.15 -9.36 -10.03
CA GLU A 121 -0.87 -9.03 -8.80
C GLU A 121 -0.21 -7.82 -8.13
N GLY A 122 1.11 -7.86 -7.97
CA GLY A 122 1.89 -6.73 -7.45
C GLY A 122 1.76 -5.47 -8.31
N GLU A 123 1.77 -5.60 -9.64
CA GLU A 123 1.52 -4.48 -10.56
C GLU A 123 0.10 -3.90 -10.41
N ASN A 124 -0.92 -4.70 -10.11
CA ASN A 124 -2.24 -4.14 -9.80
C ASN A 124 -2.22 -3.36 -8.47
N ILE A 125 -1.54 -3.88 -7.46
CA ILE A 125 -1.40 -3.21 -6.15
C ILE A 125 -0.63 -1.88 -6.29
N CYS A 126 0.33 -1.78 -7.21
CA CYS A 126 1.01 -0.53 -7.53
C CYS A 126 0.04 0.64 -7.82
N PHE A 127 -1.06 0.38 -8.53
CA PHE A 127 -2.08 1.39 -8.85
C PHE A 127 -3.13 1.58 -7.75
N GLU A 128 -3.08 0.81 -6.66
CA GLU A 128 -3.93 1.00 -5.47
C GLU A 128 -3.31 1.95 -4.43
N ASN A 129 -1.99 2.18 -4.50
CA ASN A 129 -1.20 2.94 -3.53
C ASN A 129 -1.20 4.47 -3.77
#